data_AF-A0A523X5N1-F1
#
_entry.id   AF-A0A523X5N1-F1
#
_cell.length_a   1.000
_cell.length_b   1.000
_cell.length_c   1.000
_cell.angle_alpha   90.00
_cell.angle_beta   90.00
_cell.angle_gamma   90.00
#
_symmetry.space_group_name_H-M   'P 1'
#
loop_
_entity.id
_entity.type
_entity.pdbx_description
1 polymer ?
#
loop_
_entity_poly.entity_id
_entity_poly.type
_entity_poly.pdbx_seq_one_letter_code
_entity_poly.pdbx_strand_id
1 'polypeptide(L)'
;MKKNQIYSILSLKIMFAMIFILLWIMPKGIFSSSGKPAARLGDRTAHGGSIVAGCSTVFICGKPAARVGDMHVCPMMNPTNPPTPHVGGPIVMGSPTVIIGGMPAARVGDMATCSGPPDTIVLGCPTVLIGVGGAGQPKKYSENYIRSKYNKSVIITEKEFKRIKIKKR
;
A
#
# COMPACT_ATOMS: atom_id res chain seq x y z
N MET A 1 -40.93 -28.27 33.22
CA MET A 1 -40.25 -27.07 32.68
C MET A 1 -38.74 -27.28 32.43
N LYS A 2 -38.30 -28.36 31.76
CA LYS A 2 -36.85 -28.62 31.50
C LYS A 2 -36.46 -28.67 30.01
N LYS A 3 -37.43 -28.69 29.10
CA LYS A 3 -37.17 -28.79 27.64
C LYS A 3 -36.69 -27.46 27.04
N ASN A 4 -37.14 -26.31 27.54
CA ASN A 4 -36.80 -24.99 26.97
C ASN A 4 -35.38 -24.48 27.29
N GLN A 5 -34.73 -24.98 28.35
CA GLN A 5 -33.34 -24.64 28.67
C GLN A 5 -32.33 -25.33 27.73
N ILE A 6 -32.68 -26.49 27.18
CA ILE A 6 -31.83 -27.24 26.26
C ILE A 6 -31.78 -26.58 24.88
N TYR A 7 -32.90 -26.04 24.39
CA TYR A 7 -32.95 -25.33 23.10
C TYR A 7 -32.18 -24.00 23.10
N SER A 8 -32.05 -23.33 24.26
CA SER A 8 -31.25 -22.11 24.41
C SER A 8 -29.74 -22.37 24.30
N ILE A 9 -29.25 -23.42 24.96
CA ILE A 9 -27.82 -23.76 24.96
C ILE A 9 -27.44 -24.46 23.65
N LEU A 10 -28.35 -25.23 23.06
CA LEU A 10 -28.12 -25.91 21.78
C LEU A 10 -28.14 -24.91 20.61
N SER A 11 -29.01 -23.89 20.60
CA SER A 11 -28.99 -22.87 19.55
C SER A 11 -27.77 -21.96 19.65
N LEU A 12 -27.33 -21.61 20.88
CA LEU A 12 -26.14 -20.78 21.07
C LEU A 12 -24.86 -21.51 20.62
N LYS A 13 -24.73 -22.82 20.92
CA LYS A 13 -23.60 -23.63 20.44
C LYS A 13 -23.58 -23.78 18.91
N ILE A 14 -24.74 -23.89 18.27
CA ILE A 14 -24.86 -23.95 16.81
C ILE A 14 -24.54 -22.59 16.17
N MET A 15 -24.96 -21.48 16.79
CA MET A 15 -24.61 -20.13 16.32
C MET A 15 -23.11 -19.84 16.42
N PHE A 16 -22.44 -20.24 17.51
CA PHE A 16 -20.98 -20.14 17.62
C PHE A 16 -20.25 -21.03 16.61
N ALA A 17 -20.74 -22.24 16.34
CA ALA A 17 -20.18 -23.13 15.31
C ALA A 17 -20.35 -22.56 13.89
N MET A 18 -21.49 -21.94 13.58
CA MET A 18 -21.73 -21.29 12.28
C MET A 18 -20.86 -20.05 12.07
N ILE A 19 -20.57 -19.28 13.13
CA ILE A 19 -19.63 -18.16 13.09
C ILE A 19 -18.19 -18.63 12.84
N PHE A 20 -17.75 -19.71 13.48
CA PHE A 20 -16.42 -20.29 13.23
C PHE A 20 -16.29 -20.90 11.83
N ILE A 21 -17.36 -21.51 11.31
CA ILE A 21 -17.41 -22.05 9.94
C ILE A 21 -17.43 -20.92 8.90
N LEU A 22 -18.18 -19.83 9.14
CA LEU A 22 -18.13 -18.65 8.26
C LEU A 22 -16.73 -18.00 8.27
N LEU A 23 -16.08 -17.90 9.44
CA LEU A 23 -14.74 -17.34 9.56
C LEU A 23 -13.65 -18.23 8.92
N TRP A 24 -13.90 -19.54 8.75
CA TRP A 24 -12.99 -20.49 8.09
C TRP A 24 -13.27 -20.64 6.58
N ILE A 25 -14.46 -20.29 6.11
CA ILE A 25 -14.82 -20.18 4.68
C ILE A 25 -14.38 -18.81 4.09
N MET A 26 -14.06 -17.83 4.93
CA MET A 26 -13.38 -16.61 4.44
C MET A 26 -12.03 -17.01 3.83
N PRO A 27 -11.80 -16.76 2.53
CA PRO A 27 -10.55 -17.12 1.89
C PRO A 27 -9.39 -16.44 2.63
N LYS A 28 -8.38 -17.23 3.03
CA LYS A 28 -7.11 -16.79 3.65
C LYS A 28 -6.23 -15.99 2.67
N GLY A 29 -6.82 -15.09 1.88
CA GLY A 29 -6.27 -14.64 0.59
C GLY A 29 -6.31 -13.14 0.34
N ILE A 30 -6.31 -12.27 1.35
CA ILE A 30 -6.13 -10.82 1.13
C ILE A 30 -4.77 -10.29 1.56
N PHE A 31 -4.01 -11.02 2.37
CA PHE A 31 -2.61 -10.68 2.64
C PHE A 31 -1.73 -11.23 1.53
N SER A 32 -1.63 -10.48 0.43
CA SER A 32 -0.57 -10.65 -0.58
C SER A 32 0.78 -10.70 0.14
N SER A 33 1.39 -11.88 0.23
CA SER A 33 2.69 -12.12 0.88
C SER A 33 3.86 -11.52 0.11
N SER A 34 3.66 -11.22 -1.18
CA SER A 34 4.57 -10.47 -2.02
C SER A 34 4.37 -8.96 -1.84
N GLY A 35 5.47 -8.22 -1.71
CA GLY A 35 5.43 -6.75 -1.70
C GLY A 35 4.79 -6.20 -2.97
N LYS A 36 4.16 -5.03 -2.85
CA LYS A 36 3.47 -4.38 -3.99
C LYS A 36 4.42 -3.40 -4.69
N PRO A 37 4.31 -3.19 -6.01
CA PRO A 37 5.12 -2.20 -6.71
C PRO A 37 5.00 -0.81 -6.08
N ALA A 38 6.14 -0.14 -5.91
CA ALA A 38 6.19 1.19 -5.32
C ALA A 38 5.65 2.26 -6.27
N ALA A 39 4.81 3.14 -5.75
CA ALA A 39 4.25 4.27 -6.51
C ALA A 39 5.21 5.46 -6.53
N ARG A 40 5.13 6.25 -7.59
CA ARG A 40 6.03 7.37 -7.88
C ARG A 40 5.26 8.53 -8.50
N LEU A 41 5.91 9.69 -8.54
CA LEU A 41 5.43 10.83 -9.31
C LEU A 41 5.12 10.42 -10.76
N GLY A 42 3.92 10.76 -11.22
CA GLY A 42 3.41 10.49 -12.55
C GLY A 42 2.91 9.06 -12.79
N ASP A 43 2.90 8.19 -11.78
CA ASP A 43 2.24 6.88 -11.92
C ASP A 43 0.71 7.07 -11.99
N ARG A 44 0.04 6.24 -12.81
CA ARG A 44 -1.39 6.38 -13.12
C ARG A 44 -2.30 5.84 -12.02
N THR A 45 -3.46 6.46 -11.91
CA THR A 45 -4.56 6.05 -11.04
C THR A 45 -5.72 5.46 -11.85
N ALA A 46 -6.67 4.80 -11.18
CA ALA A 46 -7.75 4.05 -11.82
C ALA A 46 -8.73 4.97 -12.54
N HIS A 47 -8.87 6.20 -12.07
CA HIS A 47 -9.68 7.21 -12.73
C HIS A 47 -8.99 7.85 -13.95
N GLY A 48 -7.89 7.27 -14.44
CA GLY A 48 -7.12 7.79 -15.58
C GLY A 48 -6.22 8.98 -15.23
N GLY A 49 -6.18 9.33 -13.95
CA GLY A 49 -5.35 10.38 -13.39
C GLY A 49 -3.90 9.98 -13.16
N SER A 50 -3.17 10.83 -12.45
CA SER A 50 -1.78 10.56 -12.08
C SER A 50 -1.39 11.22 -10.76
N ILE A 51 -0.40 10.64 -10.09
CA ILE A 51 0.23 11.25 -8.92
C ILE A 51 1.04 12.47 -9.36
N VAL A 52 0.80 13.64 -8.74
CA VAL A 52 1.44 14.92 -9.10
C VAL A 52 2.40 15.45 -8.05
N ALA A 53 2.47 14.81 -6.88
CA ALA A 53 3.47 15.13 -5.87
C ALA A 53 4.28 13.89 -5.47
N GLY A 54 5.47 14.12 -4.91
CA GLY A 54 6.37 13.06 -4.49
C GLY A 54 7.49 13.59 -3.59
N CYS A 55 8.22 12.68 -2.97
CA CYS A 55 9.38 13.00 -2.15
C CYS A 55 10.58 13.43 -3.01
N SER A 56 11.07 14.66 -2.84
CA SER A 56 12.21 15.19 -3.59
C SER A 56 13.56 14.56 -3.23
N THR A 57 13.66 13.88 -2.09
CA THR A 57 14.92 13.29 -1.60
C THR A 57 15.09 11.82 -1.95
N VAL A 58 14.00 11.10 -2.24
CA VAL A 58 14.02 9.67 -2.50
C VAL A 58 13.46 9.38 -3.88
N PHE A 59 14.30 8.77 -4.73
CA PHE A 59 13.95 8.38 -6.09
C PHE A 59 13.79 6.87 -6.21
N ILE A 60 12.68 6.44 -6.79
CA ILE A 60 12.40 5.05 -7.14
C ILE A 60 12.35 4.98 -8.66
N CYS A 61 13.26 4.18 -9.25
CA CYS A 61 13.32 3.99 -10.70
C CYS A 61 13.41 5.32 -11.47
N GLY A 62 14.25 6.24 -10.96
CA GLY A 62 14.51 7.55 -11.56
C GLY A 62 13.44 8.62 -11.35
N LYS A 63 12.35 8.34 -10.63
CA LYS A 63 11.30 9.32 -10.32
C LYS A 63 11.13 9.52 -8.81
N PRO A 64 10.70 10.71 -8.34
CA PRO A 64 10.36 10.93 -6.93
C PRO A 64 9.38 9.87 -6.40
N ALA A 65 9.66 9.32 -5.22
CA ALA A 65 8.80 8.33 -4.58
C ALA A 65 7.50 8.96 -4.07
N ALA A 66 6.36 8.32 -4.33
CA ALA A 66 5.07 8.77 -3.80
C ALA A 66 4.83 8.24 -2.38
N ARG A 67 4.11 9.02 -1.58
CA ARG A 67 3.84 8.78 -0.16
C ARG A 67 2.40 9.14 0.17
N VAL A 68 1.95 8.68 1.33
CA VAL A 68 0.73 9.19 1.94
C VAL A 68 0.82 10.72 2.07
N GLY A 69 -0.25 11.40 1.67
CA GLY A 69 -0.34 12.86 1.62
C GLY A 69 0.05 13.47 0.27
N ASP A 70 0.78 12.76 -0.59
CA ASP A 70 1.10 13.28 -1.93
C ASP A 70 -0.17 13.32 -2.79
N MET A 71 -0.34 14.41 -3.55
CA MET A 71 -1.56 14.67 -4.32
C MET A 71 -1.60 13.86 -5.62
N HIS A 72 -2.80 13.44 -6.02
CA HIS A 72 -3.10 13.01 -7.39
C HIS A 72 -4.05 14.00 -8.06
N VAL A 73 -4.13 13.93 -9.39
CA VAL A 73 -5.16 14.61 -10.19
C VAL A 73 -6.06 13.57 -10.81
N CYS A 74 -7.36 13.85 -10.87
CA CYS A 74 -8.36 12.97 -11.45
C CYS A 74 -9.06 13.71 -12.61
N PRO A 75 -9.04 13.18 -13.85
CA PRO A 75 -9.69 13.81 -15.00
C PRO A 75 -11.16 13.40 -15.18
N MET A 76 -11.68 12.47 -14.37
CA MET A 76 -13.08 12.03 -14.48
C MET A 76 -14.07 13.15 -14.13
N MET A 77 -15.30 13.02 -14.62
CA MET A 77 -16.40 13.92 -14.31
C MET A 77 -17.60 13.08 -13.90
N ASN A 78 -18.36 13.56 -12.92
CA ASN A 78 -19.64 12.94 -12.58
C ASN A 78 -20.67 13.26 -13.68
N PRO A 79 -21.54 12.31 -14.04
CA PRO A 79 -22.59 12.50 -15.05
C PRO A 79 -23.78 13.31 -14.48
N THR A 80 -23.49 14.46 -13.87
CA THR A 80 -24.50 15.45 -13.43
C THR A 80 -24.71 16.50 -14.53
N ASN A 81 -25.78 17.30 -14.41
CA ASN A 81 -26.01 18.44 -15.30
C ASN A 81 -26.09 19.74 -14.49
N PRO A 82 -25.07 20.61 -14.51
CA PRO A 82 -23.82 20.52 -15.28
C PRO A 82 -22.87 19.40 -14.78
N PRO A 83 -21.95 18.89 -15.62
CA PRO A 83 -20.98 17.87 -15.21
C PRO A 83 -20.05 18.42 -14.11
N THR A 84 -20.05 17.78 -12.95
CA THR A 84 -19.15 18.17 -11.85
C THR A 84 -17.81 17.46 -12.04
N PRO A 85 -16.68 18.18 -12.20
CA PRO A 85 -15.38 17.53 -12.36
C PRO A 85 -14.94 16.88 -11.06
N HIS A 86 -14.25 15.75 -11.20
CA HIS A 86 -13.49 15.21 -10.09
C HIS A 86 -12.31 16.13 -9.82
N VAL A 87 -12.01 16.30 -8.55
CA VAL A 87 -10.77 16.92 -8.08
C VAL A 87 -10.00 15.82 -7.39
N GLY A 88 -8.77 15.61 -7.83
CA GLY A 88 -7.90 14.67 -7.16
C GLY A 88 -7.55 15.14 -5.75
N GLY A 89 -6.91 14.28 -4.98
CA GLY A 89 -6.63 14.52 -3.58
C GLY A 89 -5.45 13.72 -3.07
N PRO A 90 -5.18 13.78 -1.76
CA PRO A 90 -4.03 13.11 -1.18
C PRO A 90 -4.19 11.60 -1.24
N ILE A 91 -3.06 10.92 -1.40
CA ILE A 91 -2.96 9.48 -1.13
C ILE A 91 -3.22 9.25 0.36
N VAL A 92 -4.19 8.40 0.70
CA VAL A 92 -4.61 8.16 2.08
C VAL A 92 -4.08 6.85 2.66
N MET A 93 -3.68 5.92 1.81
CA MET A 93 -3.12 4.64 2.24
C MET A 93 -1.68 4.48 1.75
N GLY A 94 -0.89 3.74 2.52
CA GLY A 94 0.51 3.49 2.21
C GLY A 94 0.98 2.17 2.79
N SER A 95 2.27 1.90 2.60
CA SER A 95 2.96 0.77 3.20
C SER A 95 3.05 0.92 4.72
N PRO A 96 2.62 -0.09 5.51
CA PRO A 96 2.76 -0.05 6.96
C PRO A 96 4.22 -0.18 7.44
N THR A 97 5.11 -0.70 6.58
CA THR A 97 6.50 -1.02 6.96
C THR A 97 7.54 -0.20 6.25
N VAL A 98 7.18 0.64 5.28
CA VAL A 98 8.15 1.44 4.52
C VAL A 98 7.79 2.90 4.67
N ILE A 99 8.70 3.66 5.29
CA ILE A 99 8.55 5.09 5.54
C ILE A 99 9.58 5.84 4.67
N ILE A 100 9.11 6.81 3.89
CA ILE A 100 9.93 7.66 3.02
C ILE A 100 9.70 9.12 3.45
N GLY A 101 10.77 9.84 3.81
CA GLY A 101 10.66 11.23 4.24
C GLY A 101 9.66 11.45 5.39
N GLY A 102 9.61 10.52 6.34
CA GLY A 102 8.72 10.57 7.50
C GLY A 102 7.29 10.09 7.27
N MET A 103 6.86 9.85 6.02
CA MET A 103 5.50 9.41 5.69
C MET A 103 5.49 7.99 5.09
N PRO A 104 4.42 7.21 5.27
CA PRO A 104 4.29 5.89 4.65
C PRO A 104 4.42 5.95 3.12
N ALA A 105 5.19 5.04 2.54
CA ALA A 105 5.41 4.96 1.09
C ALA A 105 4.17 4.43 0.35
N ALA A 106 3.75 5.09 -0.73
CA ALA A 106 2.58 4.68 -1.51
C ALA A 106 2.93 3.56 -2.50
N ARG A 107 1.95 2.71 -2.81
CA ARG A 107 2.10 1.49 -3.59
C ARG A 107 0.94 1.31 -4.55
N VAL A 108 1.12 0.43 -5.53
CA VAL A 108 0.02 -0.07 -6.34
C VAL A 108 -1.07 -0.66 -5.44
N GLY A 109 -2.30 -0.25 -5.69
CA GLY A 109 -3.50 -0.61 -4.94
C GLY A 109 -3.70 0.17 -3.65
N ASP A 110 -2.84 1.14 -3.30
CA ASP A 110 -3.14 2.07 -2.22
C ASP A 110 -4.16 3.13 -2.70
N MET A 111 -5.02 3.57 -1.79
CA MET A 111 -6.15 4.47 -2.07
C MET A 111 -5.75 5.94 -1.98
N ALA A 112 -6.39 6.77 -2.81
CA ALA A 112 -6.30 8.22 -2.79
C ALA A 112 -7.69 8.86 -2.76
N THR A 113 -7.83 9.96 -2.02
CA THR A 113 -9.10 10.68 -1.92
C THR A 113 -9.40 11.42 -3.20
N CYS A 114 -10.61 11.30 -3.73
CA CYS A 114 -11.10 12.06 -4.87
C CYS A 114 -12.47 12.67 -4.50
N SER A 115 -12.90 13.75 -5.16
CA SER A 115 -14.26 14.28 -4.95
C SER A 115 -15.38 13.37 -5.48
N GLY A 116 -15.02 12.29 -6.19
CA GLY A 116 -15.88 11.15 -6.48
C GLY A 116 -15.61 9.97 -5.56
N PRO A 117 -15.79 8.72 -6.03
CA PRO A 117 -15.32 7.53 -5.31
C PRO A 117 -13.80 7.61 -5.03
N PRO A 118 -13.28 6.95 -3.98
CA PRO A 118 -11.84 6.87 -3.77
C PRO A 118 -11.13 6.28 -5.00
N ASP A 119 -10.06 6.93 -5.43
CA ASP A 119 -9.23 6.46 -6.54
C ASP A 119 -8.17 5.48 -6.01
N THR A 120 -7.62 4.65 -6.89
CA THR A 120 -6.58 3.67 -6.55
C THR A 120 -5.40 3.78 -7.48
N ILE A 121 -4.20 3.62 -6.94
CA ILE A 121 -2.97 3.65 -7.73
C ILE A 121 -2.86 2.35 -8.52
N VAL A 122 -2.76 2.43 -9.86
CA VAL A 122 -2.77 1.23 -10.72
C VAL A 122 -1.37 0.90 -11.22
N LEU A 123 -0.54 1.92 -11.41
CA LEU A 123 0.83 1.75 -11.89
C LEU A 123 1.84 2.07 -10.79
N GLY A 124 2.99 1.42 -10.89
CA GLY A 124 4.13 1.59 -9.99
C GLY A 124 5.38 1.09 -10.67
N CYS A 125 6.53 1.18 -9.99
CA CYS A 125 7.75 0.59 -10.51
C CYS A 125 7.75 -0.94 -10.32
N PRO A 126 7.74 -1.74 -11.40
CA PRO A 126 7.66 -3.20 -11.30
C PRO A 126 8.91 -3.84 -10.68
N THR A 127 10.05 -3.15 -10.69
CA THR A 127 11.32 -3.66 -10.14
C THR A 127 11.50 -3.37 -8.66
N VAL A 128 10.70 -2.48 -8.07
CA VAL A 128 10.80 -2.08 -6.67
C VAL A 128 9.49 -2.42 -5.97
N LEU A 129 9.52 -3.50 -5.19
CA LEU A 129 8.38 -3.97 -4.40
C LEU A 129 8.54 -3.51 -2.95
N ILE A 130 7.50 -2.91 -2.38
CA ILE A 130 7.49 -2.38 -1.02
C ILE A 130 6.28 -2.87 -0.22
N GLY A 131 6.49 -3.02 1.09
CA GLY A 131 5.57 -3.69 2.00
C GLY A 131 5.78 -5.20 2.05
N VAL A 132 5.50 -5.80 3.21
CA VAL A 132 5.65 -7.24 3.46
C VAL A 132 4.32 -7.78 3.98
N GLY A 133 3.86 -8.90 3.42
CA GLY A 133 3.08 -9.86 4.20
C GLY A 133 4.06 -10.69 5.03
N GLY A 134 4.25 -10.31 6.29
CA GLY A 134 5.04 -11.08 7.27
C GLY A 134 6.36 -10.43 7.72
N ALA A 135 6.40 -10.02 8.99
CA ALA A 135 7.56 -9.95 9.90
C ALA A 135 8.87 -9.23 9.48
N GLY A 136 8.92 -8.47 8.39
CA GLY A 136 10.06 -7.60 8.10
C GLY A 136 9.88 -6.21 8.71
N GLN A 137 10.52 -5.91 9.83
CA GLN A 137 10.57 -4.54 10.36
C GLN A 137 11.12 -3.56 9.30
N PRO A 138 10.69 -2.27 9.31
CA PRO A 138 11.27 -1.21 8.49
C PRO A 138 12.79 -1.20 8.63
N LYS A 139 13.52 -1.56 7.57
CA LYS A 139 14.97 -1.33 7.53
C LYS A 139 15.17 0.17 7.28
N LYS A 140 15.38 0.93 8.37
CA LYS A 140 15.82 2.34 8.29
C LYS A 140 17.24 2.36 7.72
N TYR A 141 17.44 3.06 6.60
CA TYR A 141 18.76 3.32 6.05
C TYR A 141 19.08 4.80 6.24
N SER A 142 20.26 5.10 6.78
CA SER A 142 20.72 6.49 6.87
C SER A 142 21.14 6.99 5.49
N GLU A 143 20.87 8.26 5.23
CA GLU A 143 21.19 8.94 3.97
C GLU A 143 22.69 8.83 3.64
N ASN A 144 23.54 8.90 4.67
CA ASN A 144 24.99 8.73 4.56
C ASN A 144 25.42 7.31 4.14
N TYR A 145 24.66 6.26 4.50
CA TYR A 145 24.98 4.88 4.13
C TYR A 145 24.65 4.57 2.66
N ILE A 146 23.57 5.13 2.13
CA ILE A 146 23.19 4.98 0.71
C ILE A 146 24.20 5.73 -0.16
N ARG A 147 24.61 6.92 0.27
CA ARG A 147 25.52 7.81 -0.45
C ARG A 147 26.96 7.26 -0.52
N SER A 148 27.45 6.67 0.58
CA SER A 148 28.83 6.16 0.66
C SER A 148 29.09 4.87 -0.12
N LYS A 149 28.05 4.08 -0.41
CA LYS A 149 28.22 2.76 -1.04
C LYS A 149 27.87 2.70 -2.53
N TYR A 150 27.00 3.59 -3.03
CA TYR A 150 26.48 3.50 -4.40
C TYR A 150 26.72 4.73 -5.29
N ASN A 151 27.42 5.76 -4.79
CA ASN A 151 27.85 6.98 -5.49
C ASN A 151 26.83 7.54 -6.53
N LYS A 152 25.54 7.38 -6.22
CA LYS A 152 24.38 7.85 -6.97
C LYS A 152 23.17 7.67 -6.06
N SER A 153 22.36 8.70 -5.98
CA SER A 153 21.17 8.83 -5.14
C SER A 153 20.05 7.86 -5.55
N VAL A 154 20.18 6.55 -5.31
CA VAL A 154 19.10 5.56 -5.54
C VAL A 154 19.20 4.39 -4.56
N ILE A 155 18.05 3.97 -4.03
CA ILE A 155 17.85 2.88 -3.06
C ILE A 155 17.96 1.50 -3.73
N ILE A 156 18.58 0.59 -2.98
CA ILE A 156 18.98 -0.79 -3.27
C ILE A 156 17.79 -1.70 -3.60
N THR A 157 17.91 -2.53 -4.64
CA THR A 157 16.97 -3.63 -4.95
C THR A 157 17.43 -4.95 -4.30
N GLU A 158 16.53 -5.91 -4.03
CA GLU A 158 16.88 -7.19 -3.41
C GLU A 158 17.95 -8.01 -4.17
N LYS A 159 18.06 -7.82 -5.50
CA LYS A 159 19.12 -8.43 -6.32
C LYS A 159 20.52 -7.94 -5.95
N GLU A 160 20.65 -6.72 -5.45
CA GLU A 160 21.91 -6.18 -4.93
C GLU A 160 22.18 -6.62 -3.48
N PHE A 161 21.14 -6.88 -2.67
CA PHE A 161 21.28 -7.31 -1.28
C PHE A 161 21.96 -8.69 -1.13
N LYS A 162 21.68 -9.64 -2.04
CA LYS A 162 22.29 -10.99 -2.02
C LYS A 162 23.79 -11.01 -2.37
N ARG A 163 24.34 -9.96 -2.97
CA ARG A 163 25.79 -9.83 -3.25
C ARG A 163 26.58 -9.19 -2.11
N ILE A 164 25.92 -8.63 -1.10
CA ILE A 164 26.56 -7.99 0.04
C ILE A 164 26.87 -9.05 1.09
N LYS A 165 28.08 -9.63 1.05
CA LYS A 165 28.62 -10.39 2.19
C LYS A 165 28.93 -9.39 3.31
N ILE A 166 28.03 -9.27 4.29
CA ILE A 166 28.28 -8.51 5.52
C ILE A 166 29.26 -9.33 6.36
N LYS A 167 30.53 -8.92 6.41
CA LYS A 167 31.49 -9.45 7.40
C LYS A 167 31.09 -8.82 8.74
N LYS A 168 30.49 -9.60 9.63
CA LYS A 168 30.30 -9.20 11.04
C LYS A 168 31.68 -8.85 11.61
N ARG A 169 31.84 -7.63 12.10
CA ARG A 169 32.74 -7.35 13.21
C ARG A 169 31.87 -7.23 14.44
#